data_AF-T1C5R5-F1
#
_entry.id   AF-T1C5R5-F1
#
_cell.length_a   1.000
_cell.length_b   1.000
_cell.length_c   1.000
_cell.angle_alpha   90.00
_cell.angle_beta   90.00
_cell.angle_gamma   90.00
#
_symmetry.space_group_name_H-M   'P 1'
#
loop_
_entity.id
_entity.type
_entity.pdbx_description
1 polymer ?
#
loop_
_entity_poly.entity_id
_entity_poly.type
_entity_poly.pdbx_seq_one_letter_code
_entity_poly.pdbx_strand_id
1 'polypeptide(L)'
;DALNTRHPDAQADRFFLLHRPRRWNAVDKLWMGYERKRGKLAELNALLRGAGSARFSLIVGRTEVLSEVKYVITLDTDTQLPRDAARQFIGAMAHPLNRPVIDAATRRVSRGHAILQPRVGISLPSAARSAYARLFGSDAGIDPYTRAVSDLYQDLFDEGSFIGKGIYDVDAF
;
A
#
# COMPACT_ATOMS: atom_id res chain seq x y z
N ASP A 1 -13.79 -16.83 3.55
CA ASP A 1 -13.92 -18.27 3.21
C ASP A 1 -14.31 -18.55 1.76
N ALA A 2 -15.41 -18.00 1.24
CA ALA A 2 -15.86 -18.30 -0.13
C ALA A 2 -14.81 -18.04 -1.23
N LEU A 3 -14.05 -16.94 -1.15
CA LEU A 3 -12.98 -16.63 -2.12
C LEU A 3 -11.82 -17.64 -2.08
N ASN A 4 -11.35 -18.00 -0.89
CA ASN A 4 -10.30 -19.02 -0.74
C ASN A 4 -10.78 -20.41 -1.17
N THR A 5 -12.07 -20.70 -1.00
CA THR A 5 -12.68 -21.95 -1.51
C THR A 5 -12.72 -21.98 -3.04
N ARG A 6 -13.06 -20.85 -3.68
CA ARG A 6 -13.12 -20.73 -5.14
C ARG A 6 -11.75 -20.69 -5.80
N HIS A 7 -10.75 -20.17 -5.10
CA HIS A 7 -9.38 -20.01 -5.58
C HIS A 7 -8.40 -20.65 -4.60
N PRO A 8 -8.44 -21.99 -4.47
CA PRO A 8 -7.61 -22.69 -3.52
C PRO A 8 -6.15 -22.63 -3.95
N ASP A 9 -5.28 -22.64 -2.95
CA ASP A 9 -3.84 -22.74 -3.13
C ASP A 9 -3.28 -23.69 -2.07
N ALA A 10 -2.35 -24.53 -2.50
CA ALA A 10 -1.84 -25.62 -1.67
C ALA A 10 -0.98 -25.11 -0.51
N GLN A 11 -0.35 -23.93 -0.65
CA GLN A 11 0.61 -23.42 0.32
C GLN A 11 0.00 -22.43 1.30
N ALA A 12 -0.90 -21.56 0.82
CA ALA A 12 -1.37 -20.41 1.60
C ALA A 12 -2.77 -19.97 1.19
N ASP A 13 -3.52 -19.39 2.13
CA ASP A 13 -4.73 -18.65 1.73
C ASP A 13 -4.34 -17.40 0.91
N ARG A 14 -5.13 -17.07 -0.13
CA ARG A 14 -4.84 -15.93 -1.02
C ARG A 14 -5.56 -14.66 -0.61
N PHE A 15 -6.73 -14.82 0.00
CA PHE A 15 -7.61 -13.72 0.38
C PHE A 15 -7.74 -13.69 1.90
N PHE A 16 -7.54 -12.52 2.47
CA PHE A 16 -7.63 -12.26 3.90
C PHE A 16 -8.63 -11.15 4.17
N LEU A 17 -9.38 -11.26 5.25
CA LEU A 17 -10.19 -10.18 5.79
C LEU A 17 -9.67 -9.82 7.18
N LEU A 18 -9.23 -8.57 7.34
CA LEU A 18 -8.73 -8.03 8.60
C LEU A 18 -9.64 -6.87 9.03
N HIS A 19 -10.63 -7.16 9.87
CA HIS A 19 -11.60 -6.17 10.30
C HIS A 19 -11.17 -5.51 11.61
N ARG A 20 -11.04 -4.19 11.61
CA ARG A 20 -10.62 -3.39 12.78
C ARG A 20 -11.84 -2.89 13.55
N PRO A 21 -11.80 -2.84 14.90
CA PRO A 21 -12.87 -2.23 15.68
C PRO A 21 -12.94 -0.72 15.42
N ARG A 22 -14.14 -0.15 15.61
CA ARG A 22 -14.29 1.31 15.75
C ARG A 22 -13.92 1.70 17.18
N ARG A 23 -13.17 2.78 17.33
CA ARG A 23 -12.81 3.41 18.61
C ARG A 23 -13.34 4.83 18.63
N TRP A 24 -13.66 5.34 19.81
CA TRP A 24 -14.05 6.73 19.97
C TRP A 24 -12.84 7.63 19.69
N ASN A 25 -12.99 8.56 18.76
CA ASN A 25 -12.05 9.64 18.53
C ASN A 25 -12.59 10.89 19.23
N ALA A 26 -11.91 11.32 20.28
CA ALA A 26 -12.34 12.47 21.08
C ALA A 26 -12.20 13.82 20.35
N VAL A 27 -11.26 13.93 19.41
CA VAL A 27 -11.01 15.16 18.62
C VAL A 27 -12.13 15.35 17.61
N ASP A 28 -12.39 14.32 16.80
CA ASP A 28 -13.43 14.37 15.75
C ASP A 28 -14.84 14.01 16.28
N LYS A 29 -14.95 13.66 17.57
CA LYS A 29 -16.18 13.27 18.28
C LYS A 29 -17.01 12.21 17.53
N LEU A 30 -16.33 11.18 17.04
CA LEU A 30 -16.97 10.10 16.28
C LEU A 30 -16.29 8.75 16.50
N TRP A 31 -17.03 7.67 16.25
CA TRP A 31 -16.49 6.32 16.27
C TRP A 31 -15.85 5.97 14.92
N MET A 32 -14.55 5.68 14.89
CA MET A 32 -13.83 5.32 13.66
C MET A 32 -12.69 4.34 13.92
N GLY A 33 -12.17 3.71 12.87
CA GLY A 33 -10.92 2.95 12.97
C GLY A 33 -9.76 3.86 13.37
N TYR A 34 -8.89 3.36 14.26
CA TYR A 34 -7.75 4.11 14.77
C TYR A 34 -6.84 4.62 13.61
N GLU A 35 -6.51 5.91 13.64
CA GLU A 35 -5.54 6.58 12.73
C GLU A 35 -5.72 6.36 11.22
N ARG A 36 -6.97 6.26 10.74
CA ARG A 36 -7.31 6.18 9.29
C ARG A 36 -6.35 5.25 8.51
N LYS A 37 -5.61 5.79 7.53
CA LYS A 37 -4.73 5.03 6.64
C LYS A 37 -3.44 4.60 7.34
N ARG A 38 -2.80 5.49 8.11
CA ARG A 38 -1.60 5.18 8.91
C ARG A 38 -1.85 4.03 9.87
N GLY A 39 -2.97 4.06 10.60
CA GLY A 39 -3.33 3.01 11.54
C GLY A 39 -3.65 1.67 10.87
N LYS A 40 -4.24 1.67 9.67
CA LYS A 40 -4.45 0.42 8.90
C LYS A 40 -3.11 -0.27 8.60
N LEU A 41 -2.11 0.49 8.16
CA LEU A 41 -0.79 -0.04 7.81
C LEU A 41 0.00 -0.47 9.05
N ALA A 42 -0.01 0.35 10.11
CA ALA A 42 0.69 0.03 11.35
C ALA A 42 0.14 -1.24 12.02
N GLU A 43 -1.19 -1.45 12.01
CA GLU A 43 -1.79 -2.67 12.55
C GLU A 43 -1.59 -3.88 11.63
N LEU A 44 -1.60 -3.68 10.31
CA LEU A 44 -1.23 -4.72 9.36
C LEU A 44 0.22 -5.17 9.57
N ASN A 45 1.19 -4.25 9.61
CA ASN A 45 2.61 -4.58 9.77
C ASN A 45 2.88 -5.32 11.08
N ALA A 46 2.21 -4.92 12.16
CA ALA A 46 2.27 -5.67 13.41
C ALA A 46 1.82 -7.13 13.19
N LEU A 47 0.68 -7.34 12.51
CA LEU A 47 0.15 -8.67 12.21
C LEU A 47 1.11 -9.49 11.34
N LEU A 48 1.69 -8.87 10.31
CA LEU A 48 2.71 -9.48 9.44
C LEU A 48 4.00 -9.84 10.20
N ARG A 49 4.18 -9.41 11.44
CA ARG A 49 5.31 -9.77 12.31
C ARG A 49 4.86 -10.54 13.55
N GLY A 50 3.68 -11.17 13.48
CA GLY A 50 3.15 -12.04 14.54
C GLY A 50 2.64 -11.28 15.77
N ALA A 51 2.54 -9.95 15.70
CA ALA A 51 2.02 -9.11 16.77
C ALA A 51 0.63 -8.56 16.41
N GLY A 52 -0.19 -8.20 17.40
CA GLY A 52 -1.37 -7.37 17.11
C GLY A 52 -2.58 -8.07 16.47
N SER A 53 -2.67 -9.40 16.50
CA SER A 53 -3.92 -10.12 16.21
C SER A 53 -5.10 -9.59 17.03
N ALA A 54 -4.86 -9.27 18.30
CA ALA A 54 -5.83 -8.64 19.21
C ALA A 54 -6.29 -7.23 18.80
N ARG A 55 -5.67 -6.59 17.78
CA ARG A 55 -6.08 -5.28 17.27
C ARG A 55 -7.25 -5.37 16.28
N PHE A 56 -7.57 -6.58 15.82
CA PHE A 56 -8.66 -6.86 14.89
C PHE A 56 -9.83 -7.54 15.60
N SER A 57 -11.06 -7.17 15.25
CA SER A 57 -12.28 -7.81 15.75
C SER A 57 -12.61 -9.10 15.00
N LEU A 58 -12.14 -9.21 13.75
CA LEU A 58 -12.30 -10.41 12.93
C LEU A 58 -11.09 -10.55 12.02
N ILE A 59 -10.54 -11.77 11.99
CA ILE A 59 -9.49 -12.20 11.07
C ILE A 59 -10.05 -13.41 10.34
N VAL A 60 -10.03 -13.39 9.00
CA VAL A 60 -10.41 -14.53 8.14
C VAL A 60 -9.23 -14.87 7.25
N GLY A 61 -8.90 -16.16 7.19
CA GLY A 61 -7.77 -16.73 6.46
C GLY A 61 -6.63 -17.19 7.38
N ARG A 62 -5.83 -18.14 6.91
CA ARG A 62 -4.68 -18.72 7.62
C ARG A 62 -3.48 -17.77 7.63
N THR A 63 -3.27 -17.07 8.75
CA THR A 63 -2.32 -15.95 8.84
C THR A 63 -0.85 -16.35 9.06
N GLU A 64 -0.56 -17.63 9.26
CA GLU A 64 0.79 -18.12 9.61
C GLU A 64 1.82 -17.75 8.54
N VAL A 65 1.42 -17.87 7.27
CA VAL A 65 2.20 -17.54 6.08
C VAL A 65 2.47 -16.04 5.92
N LEU A 66 1.67 -15.18 6.59
CA LEU A 66 1.82 -13.73 6.44
C LEU A 66 3.12 -13.21 7.08
N SER A 67 3.72 -13.98 7.99
CA SER A 67 5.01 -13.65 8.60
C SER A 67 6.16 -13.57 7.59
N GLU A 68 6.04 -14.25 6.45
CA GLU A 68 7.03 -14.27 5.37
C GLU A 68 6.90 -13.09 4.40
N VAL A 69 5.86 -12.27 4.54
CA VAL A 69 5.63 -11.11 3.67
C VAL A 69 6.74 -10.09 3.86
N LYS A 70 7.49 -9.85 2.78
CA LYS A 70 8.57 -8.84 2.72
C LYS A 70 8.08 -7.48 2.22
N TYR A 71 7.19 -7.47 1.24
CA TYR A 71 6.69 -6.24 0.62
C TYR A 71 5.17 -6.17 0.68
N VAL A 72 4.65 -4.96 0.91
CA VAL A 72 3.20 -4.69 0.86
C VAL A 72 2.94 -3.66 -0.22
N ILE A 73 2.01 -3.98 -1.12
CA ILE A 73 1.47 -3.05 -2.11
C ILE A 73 0.11 -2.56 -1.60
N THR A 74 -0.06 -1.25 -1.49
CA THR A 74 -1.32 -0.64 -1.07
C THR A 74 -2.07 -0.08 -2.27
N LEU A 75 -3.31 -0.53 -2.41
CA LEU A 75 -4.23 -0.11 -3.46
C LEU A 75 -5.52 0.40 -2.81
N ASP A 76 -6.07 1.47 -3.37
CA ASP A 76 -7.43 1.88 -3.05
C ASP A 76 -8.40 1.12 -3.98
N THR A 77 -9.70 1.09 -3.64
CA THR A 77 -10.72 0.35 -4.41
C THR A 77 -10.83 0.78 -5.88
N ASP A 78 -10.43 2.01 -6.18
CA ASP A 78 -10.42 2.61 -7.53
C ASP A 78 -9.08 2.43 -8.26
N THR A 79 -8.08 1.82 -7.61
CA THR A 79 -6.73 1.66 -8.15
C THR A 79 -6.56 0.25 -8.71
N GLN A 80 -6.24 0.15 -10.00
CA GLN A 80 -5.93 -1.13 -10.63
C GLN A 80 -4.43 -1.38 -10.58
N LEU A 81 -4.04 -2.63 -10.31
CA LEU A 81 -2.66 -3.09 -10.43
C LEU A 81 -2.51 -3.82 -11.76
N PRO A 82 -1.80 -3.24 -12.75
CA PRO A 82 -1.56 -3.93 -14.01
C PRO A 82 -0.85 -5.26 -13.80
N ARG A 83 -1.07 -6.18 -14.74
CA ARG A 83 -0.32 -7.45 -14.76
C ARG A 83 1.18 -7.16 -14.74
N ASP A 84 1.92 -7.97 -13.99
CA ASP A 84 3.38 -7.89 -13.81
C ASP A 84 3.91 -6.63 -13.09
N ALA A 85 3.09 -5.62 -12.81
CA ALA A 85 3.53 -4.41 -12.10
C ALA A 85 4.10 -4.72 -10.71
N ALA A 86 3.46 -5.63 -9.95
CA ALA A 86 3.98 -6.09 -8.67
C ALA A 86 5.40 -6.65 -8.77
N ARG A 87 5.67 -7.45 -9.80
CA ARG A 87 6.99 -8.05 -10.05
C ARG A 87 8.02 -6.97 -10.38
N GLN A 88 7.66 -5.98 -11.18
CA GLN A 88 8.54 -4.86 -11.51
C GLN A 88 8.86 -4.00 -10.28
N PHE A 89 7.86 -3.70 -9.44
CA PHE A 89 8.05 -2.95 -8.20
C PHE A 89 9.00 -3.68 -7.25
N ILE A 90 8.76 -4.97 -7.03
CA ILE A 90 9.63 -5.81 -6.20
C ILE A 90 11.04 -5.86 -6.80
N GLY A 91 11.18 -6.01 -8.12
CA GLY A 91 12.48 -6.00 -8.79
C GLY A 91 13.25 -4.70 -8.60
N ALA A 92 12.57 -3.56 -8.71
CA ALA A 92 13.15 -2.24 -8.47
C ALA A 92 13.61 -2.09 -7.01
N MET A 93 12.78 -2.47 -6.04
CA MET A 93 13.12 -2.38 -4.61
C MET A 93 14.19 -3.39 -4.17
N ALA A 94 14.23 -4.57 -4.80
CA ALA A 94 15.20 -5.60 -4.51
C ALA A 94 16.59 -5.32 -5.13
N HIS A 95 16.68 -4.38 -6.08
CA HIS A 95 17.94 -4.01 -6.69
C HIS A 95 18.95 -3.55 -5.61
N PRO A 96 20.22 -4.02 -5.63
CA PRO A 96 21.18 -3.74 -4.56
C PRO A 96 21.43 -2.25 -4.27
N LEU A 97 21.21 -1.37 -5.26
CA LEU A 97 21.32 0.08 -5.08
C LEU A 97 20.11 0.70 -4.38
N ASN A 98 18.94 0.05 -4.46
CA ASN A 98 17.69 0.55 -3.89
C ASN A 98 17.34 -0.12 -2.56
N ARG A 99 17.95 -1.27 -2.24
CA ARG A 99 17.67 -2.01 -1.02
C ARG A 99 17.96 -1.14 0.21
N PRO A 100 17.00 -0.98 1.15
CA PRO A 100 17.19 -0.15 2.32
C PRO A 100 18.23 -0.76 3.26
N VAL A 101 19.11 0.10 3.78
CA VAL A 101 20.05 -0.20 4.87
C VAL A 101 19.60 0.59 6.08
N ILE A 102 19.26 -0.11 7.17
CA ILE A 102 18.79 0.50 8.40
C ILE A 102 19.99 0.73 9.32
N ASP A 103 20.18 1.97 9.76
CA ASP A 103 21.13 2.31 10.81
C ASP A 103 20.63 1.80 12.16
N ALA A 104 21.43 0.98 12.83
CA ALA A 104 21.02 0.29 14.06
C ALA A 104 20.81 1.25 15.25
N ALA A 105 21.51 2.39 15.29
CA ALA A 105 21.41 3.35 16.39
C ALA A 105 20.14 4.20 16.29
N THR A 106 19.82 4.67 15.09
CA THR A 106 18.70 5.59 14.83
C THR A 106 17.42 4.87 14.41
N ARG A 107 17.52 3.59 13.98
CA ARG A 107 16.44 2.81 13.35
C ARG A 107 15.83 3.53 12.15
N ARG A 108 16.67 4.23 11.38
CA ARG A 108 16.29 4.94 10.15
C ARG A 108 17.03 4.35 8.96
N VAL A 109 16.46 4.50 7.78
CA VAL A 109 17.12 4.14 6.52
C VAL A 109 18.28 5.12 6.30
N SER A 110 19.51 4.62 6.22
CA SER A 110 20.71 5.42 5.95
C SER A 110 21.13 5.37 4.48
N ARG A 111 20.66 4.38 3.72
CA ARG A 111 20.90 4.22 2.28
C ARG A 111 19.79 3.39 1.63
N GLY A 112 19.52 3.64 0.35
CA GLY A 112 18.46 2.97 -0.40
C GLY A 112 17.08 3.51 -0.03
N HIS A 113 16.02 2.80 -0.42
CA HIS A 113 14.64 3.29 -0.29
C HIS A 113 13.73 2.18 0.26
N ALA A 114 13.03 2.48 1.36
CA ALA A 114 12.05 1.56 1.96
C ALA A 114 10.69 1.60 1.25
N ILE A 115 10.41 2.66 0.50
CA ILE A 115 9.13 2.93 -0.15
C ILE A 115 9.40 3.25 -1.62
N LEU A 116 8.58 2.68 -2.50
CA LEU A 116 8.51 3.04 -3.90
C LEU A 116 7.07 3.48 -4.22
N GLN A 117 6.92 4.71 -4.70
CA GLN A 117 5.64 5.24 -5.14
C GLN A 117 5.61 5.25 -6.68
N PRO A 118 4.97 4.25 -7.32
CA PRO A 118 4.86 4.21 -8.77
C PRO A 118 3.94 5.32 -9.26
N ARG A 119 4.18 5.79 -10.49
CA ARG A 119 3.27 6.72 -11.17
C ARG A 119 1.91 6.04 -11.36
N VAL A 120 0.86 6.72 -10.92
CA VAL A 120 -0.52 6.30 -11.16
C VAL A 120 -1.02 7.03 -12.39
N GLY A 121 -1.49 6.29 -13.41
CA GLY A 121 -2.11 6.86 -14.61
C GLY A 121 -3.61 6.64 -14.64
N ILE A 122 -4.33 7.47 -15.40
CA ILE A 122 -5.76 7.28 -15.67
C ILE A 122 -5.93 6.30 -16.82
N SER A 123 -6.86 5.35 -16.69
CA SER A 123 -7.20 4.44 -17.79
C SER A 123 -8.21 5.06 -18.77
N LEU A 124 -7.99 4.82 -20.08
CA LEU A 124 -8.84 5.30 -21.18
C LEU A 124 -10.35 5.01 -21.03
N PRO A 125 -10.81 3.83 -20.55
CA PRO A 125 -12.23 3.59 -20.34
C PRO A 125 -12.87 4.55 -19.34
N SER A 126 -12.11 5.09 -18.38
CA SER A 126 -12.60 6.04 -17.39
C SER A 126 -12.86 7.44 -17.98
N ALA A 127 -12.01 7.88 -18.92
CA ALA A 127 -12.15 9.17 -19.61
C ALA A 127 -13.36 9.21 -20.57
N ALA A 128 -13.79 8.06 -21.09
CA ALA A 128 -14.89 7.96 -22.05
C ALA A 128 -16.30 7.78 -21.43
N ARG A 129 -16.44 7.73 -20.09
CA ARG A 129 -17.71 7.33 -19.43
C ARG A 129 -18.83 8.35 -19.47
N SER A 130 -18.56 9.62 -19.74
CA SER A 130 -19.61 10.65 -19.80
C SER A 130 -19.25 11.80 -20.73
N ALA A 131 -20.26 12.55 -21.18
CA ALA A 131 -20.04 13.77 -21.95
C ALA A 131 -19.18 14.78 -21.19
N TYR A 132 -19.36 14.87 -19.86
CA TYR A 132 -18.52 15.66 -18.97
C TYR A 132 -17.06 15.16 -18.96
N ALA A 133 -16.84 13.85 -18.80
CA ALA A 133 -15.48 13.28 -18.82
C ALA A 133 -14.78 13.44 -20.17
N ARG A 134 -15.52 13.53 -21.29
CA ARG A 134 -14.97 13.82 -22.62
C ARG A 134 -14.66 15.29 -22.85
N LEU A 135 -15.42 16.20 -22.24
CA LEU A 135 -15.22 17.66 -22.33
C LEU A 135 -14.14 18.16 -21.36
N PHE A 136 -14.06 17.56 -20.17
CA PHE A 136 -13.16 17.96 -19.08
C PHE A 136 -12.01 16.98 -18.84
N GLY A 137 -12.03 15.80 -19.46
CA GLY A 137 -10.86 14.95 -19.59
C GLY A 137 -9.95 15.56 -20.63
N SER A 138 -9.25 16.62 -20.24
CA SER A 138 -8.06 17.08 -20.96
C SER A 138 -7.19 15.87 -21.25
N ASP A 139 -6.67 15.78 -22.48
CA ASP A 139 -5.79 14.73 -23.03
C ASP A 139 -5.43 13.61 -22.06
N ALA A 140 -5.61 12.35 -22.46
CA ALA A 140 -5.18 11.17 -21.70
C ALA A 140 -3.65 11.10 -21.38
N GLY A 141 -2.92 12.22 -21.49
CA GLY A 141 -1.56 12.45 -21.03
C GLY A 141 -1.32 13.73 -20.19
N ILE A 142 -2.30 14.61 -19.97
CA ILE A 142 -2.18 15.76 -19.05
C ILE A 142 -3.31 15.68 -18.02
N ASP A 143 -3.13 14.76 -17.09
CA ASP A 143 -3.99 14.57 -15.94
C ASP A 143 -3.53 15.49 -14.78
N PRO A 144 -4.42 16.20 -14.07
CA PRO A 144 -4.05 16.96 -12.87
C PRO A 144 -3.43 16.10 -11.75
N TYR A 145 -3.62 14.78 -11.76
CA TYR A 145 -2.94 13.81 -10.91
C TYR A 145 -1.62 13.28 -11.52
N THR A 146 -1.31 13.54 -12.79
CA THR A 146 0.03 13.25 -13.34
C THR A 146 1.12 14.13 -12.74
N ARG A 147 0.81 15.17 -11.96
CA ARG A 147 1.79 15.82 -11.08
C ARG A 147 2.16 14.99 -9.84
N ALA A 148 1.66 13.77 -9.72
CA ALA A 148 2.32 12.71 -8.96
C ALA A 148 3.44 12.03 -9.79
N VAL A 149 4.07 12.76 -10.72
CA VAL A 149 5.48 12.53 -11.03
C VAL A 149 6.22 12.85 -9.74
N SER A 150 7.05 11.92 -9.25
CA SER A 150 8.07 12.09 -8.22
C SER A 150 7.88 13.31 -7.33
N ASP A 151 7.57 13.08 -6.04
CA ASP A 151 7.64 14.16 -5.09
C ASP A 151 9.03 14.81 -5.24
N LEU A 152 9.08 16.02 -5.79
CA LEU A 152 10.31 16.71 -6.15
C LEU A 152 11.18 16.88 -4.90
N TYR A 153 10.55 16.89 -3.72
CA TYR A 153 11.20 16.81 -2.42
C TYR A 153 11.88 15.46 -2.18
N GLN A 154 11.22 14.35 -2.51
CA GLN A 154 11.80 13.02 -2.40
C GLN A 154 12.94 12.82 -3.39
N ASP A 155 12.82 13.31 -4.62
CA ASP A 155 13.89 13.21 -5.62
C ASP A 155 15.11 14.08 -5.26
N LEU A 156 14.91 15.22 -4.58
CA LEU A 156 15.97 16.17 -4.27
C LEU A 156 16.61 15.93 -2.89
N PHE A 157 15.83 15.45 -1.92
CA PHE A 157 16.25 15.31 -0.52
C PHE A 157 16.19 13.87 0.01
N ASP A 158 15.78 12.90 -0.82
CA ASP A 158 15.53 11.50 -0.39
C ASP A 158 14.50 11.38 0.76
N GLU A 159 13.67 12.41 0.95
CA GLU A 159 12.67 12.48 2.01
C GLU A 159 11.27 12.62 1.43
N GLY A 160 10.34 11.77 1.88
CA GLY A 160 8.95 11.80 1.43
C GLY A 160 7.99 11.24 2.47
N SER A 161 6.76 11.75 2.47
CA SER A 161 5.68 11.22 3.32
C SER A 161 4.92 10.13 2.59
N PHE A 162 4.84 8.92 3.16
CA PHE A 162 4.01 7.87 2.58
C PHE A 162 2.53 8.21 2.73
N ILE A 163 1.90 8.58 1.62
CA ILE A 163 0.46 8.86 1.55
C ILE A 163 -0.40 7.59 1.47
N GLY A 164 0.22 6.42 1.68
CA GLY A 164 -0.45 5.13 1.72
C GLY A 164 -0.78 4.53 0.35
N LYS A 165 -0.22 5.02 -0.75
CA LYS A 165 -0.31 4.38 -2.07
C LYS A 165 1.09 4.01 -2.54
N GLY A 166 1.28 2.80 -3.03
CA GLY A 166 2.57 2.32 -3.52
C GLY A 166 2.98 1.00 -2.89
N ILE A 167 4.28 0.72 -2.89
CA ILE A 167 4.85 -0.49 -2.31
C ILE A 167 5.92 -0.11 -1.28
N TYR A 168 6.00 -0.87 -0.20
CA TYR A 168 7.03 -0.69 0.82
C TYR A 168 7.59 -2.02 1.34
N ASP A 169 8.81 -1.96 1.86
CA ASP A 169 9.47 -3.05 2.59
C ASP A 169 8.98 -3.02 4.05
N VAL A 170 8.41 -4.13 4.51
CA VAL A 170 7.71 -4.20 5.80
C VAL A 170 8.65 -3.94 6.98
N ASP A 171 9.92 -4.35 6.89
CA ASP A 171 10.88 -4.21 7.99
C ASP A 171 11.54 -2.83 8.03
N ALA A 172 11.52 -2.10 6.92
CA ALA A 172 12.10 -0.77 6.80
C ALA A 172 11.08 0.38 6.86
N PHE A 173 9.79 0.07 7.00
CA PHE A 173 8.67 1.02 7.07
C PHE A 173 8.31 1.41 8.51
#